data_AF-A0A662TQE1-F1
#
_entry.id   AF-A0A662TQE1-F1
#
_cell.length_a   1.000
_cell.length_b   1.000
_cell.length_c   1.000
_cell.angle_alpha   90.00
_cell.angle_beta   90.00
_cell.angle_gamma   90.00
#
_symmetry.space_group_name_H-M   'P 1'
#
loop_
_entity.id
_entity.type
_entity.pdbx_description
1 polymer ?
#
loop_
_entity_poly.entity_id
_entity_poly.type
_entity_poly.pdbx_seq_one_letter_code
_entity_poly.pdbx_strand_id
1 'polypeptide(L)'
;MKQQSLEYVERLILEQVRFLNLVLEETRKRNKFLSEKLEMSYAKLIGLGTPYELMIHSLRQVKREMDMYLKIIRDKMMEAENQSSPTRKKRKRQKSF
;
A
#
# COMPACT_ATOMS: atom_id res chain seq x y z
N MET A 1 -4.82 7.35 -25.75
CA MET A 1 -3.60 6.62 -25.31
C MET A 1 -3.13 7.03 -23.89
N LYS A 2 -4.01 7.13 -22.87
CA LYS A 2 -3.62 7.50 -21.49
C LYS A 2 -3.91 6.44 -20.42
N GLN A 3 -4.73 5.42 -20.71
CA GLN A 3 -5.14 4.41 -19.72
C GLN A 3 -4.03 3.37 -19.43
N GLN A 4 -3.23 3.01 -20.44
CA GLN A 4 -2.14 2.03 -20.29
C GLN A 4 -1.01 2.49 -19.34
N SER A 5 -0.83 3.80 -19.11
CA SER A 5 0.24 4.28 -18.22
C SER A 5 -0.13 4.19 -16.74
N LEU A 6 -1.39 4.45 -16.37
CA LEU A 6 -1.82 4.41 -14.97
C LEU A 6 -1.93 2.97 -14.44
N GLU A 7 -2.44 2.05 -15.24
CA GLU A 7 -2.50 0.63 -14.91
C GLU A 7 -1.09 0.03 -14.71
N TYR A 8 -0.12 0.46 -15.52
CA TYR A 8 1.27 0.04 -15.38
C TYR A 8 1.88 0.56 -14.06
N VAL A 9 1.64 1.82 -13.71
CA VAL A 9 2.11 2.39 -12.43
C VAL A 9 1.42 1.73 -11.24
N GLU A 10 0.13 1.41 -11.33
CA GLU A 10 -0.58 0.65 -10.29
C GLU A 10 0.10 -0.71 -10.06
N ARG A 11 0.41 -1.43 -11.14
CA ARG A 11 1.08 -2.73 -11.07
C ARG A 11 2.45 -2.63 -10.38
N LEU A 12 3.25 -1.63 -10.75
CA LEU A 12 4.56 -1.40 -10.13
C LEU A 12 4.42 -1.15 -8.63
N ILE A 13 3.46 -0.32 -8.20
CA ILE A 13 3.26 -0.05 -6.76
C ILE A 13 2.80 -1.30 -6.03
N LEU A 14 1.91 -2.10 -6.63
CA LEU A 14 1.47 -3.37 -6.04
C LEU A 14 2.63 -4.36 -5.88
N GLU A 15 3.55 -4.43 -6.84
CA GLU A 15 4.78 -5.23 -6.73
C GLU A 15 5.65 -4.75 -5.57
N GLN A 16 5.85 -3.45 -5.44
CA GLN A 16 6.61 -2.88 -4.31
C GLN A 16 5.95 -3.16 -2.96
N VAL A 17 4.62 -3.04 -2.86
CA VAL A 17 3.87 -3.37 -1.63
C VAL A 17 4.04 -4.86 -1.27
N ARG A 18 3.99 -5.76 -2.26
CA ARG A 18 4.23 -7.20 -2.03
C ARG A 18 5.64 -7.45 -1.51
N PHE A 19 6.64 -6.82 -2.12
CA PHE A 19 8.03 -6.91 -1.68
C PHE A 19 8.20 -6.42 -0.23
N LEU A 20 7.64 -5.26 0.12
CA LEU A 20 7.69 -4.72 1.49
C LEU A 20 7.05 -5.66 2.52
N ASN A 21 5.92 -6.28 2.17
CA ASN A 21 5.26 -7.25 3.06
C ASN A 21 6.13 -8.49 3.30
N LEU A 22 6.80 -9.00 2.26
CA LEU A 22 7.73 -10.13 2.39
C LEU A 22 8.88 -9.78 3.34
N VAL A 23 9.51 -8.62 3.14
CA VAL A 23 10.62 -8.17 4.00
C VAL A 23 10.14 -7.97 5.44
N LEU A 24 8.96 -7.40 5.65
CA LEU A 24 8.35 -7.24 6.98
C LEU A 24 8.17 -8.58 7.69
N GLU A 25 7.67 -9.58 6.99
CA GLU A 25 7.44 -10.91 7.55
C GLU A 25 8.75 -11.57 7.95
N GLU A 26 9.76 -11.55 7.08
CA GLU A 26 11.08 -12.10 7.37
C GLU A 26 11.78 -11.38 8.52
N THR A 27 11.65 -10.05 8.59
CA THR A 27 12.20 -9.25 9.69
C THR A 27 11.55 -9.64 11.02
N ARG A 28 10.23 -9.86 11.05
CA ARG A 28 9.51 -10.32 12.25
C ARG A 28 9.92 -11.72 12.67
N LYS A 29 10.02 -12.66 11.72
CA LYS A 29 10.48 -14.04 11.99
C LYS A 29 11.87 -14.05 12.63
N ARG A 30 12.81 -13.28 12.07
CA ARG A 30 14.17 -13.17 12.60
C ARG A 30 14.19 -12.54 14.00
N ASN A 31 13.43 -11.47 14.22
CA ASN A 31 13.34 -10.85 15.55
C ASN A 31 12.79 -11.82 16.61
N LYS A 32 11.74 -12.57 16.26
CA LYS A 32 11.15 -13.59 17.12
C LYS A 32 12.16 -14.71 17.42
N PHE A 33 12.82 -15.24 16.40
CA PHE A 33 13.83 -16.29 16.56
C PHE A 33 14.97 -15.86 17.50
N LEU A 34 15.48 -14.63 17.36
CA LEU A 34 16.52 -14.10 18.25
C LEU A 34 16.02 -13.97 19.69
N SER A 35 14.79 -13.48 19.87
CA SER A 35 14.17 -13.36 21.20
C SER A 35 13.98 -14.71 21.89
N GLU A 36 13.65 -15.76 21.13
CA GLU A 36 13.52 -17.14 21.63
C GLU A 36 14.88 -17.77 21.97
N LYS A 37 15.91 -17.52 21.15
CA LYS A 37 17.25 -18.13 21.35
C LYS A 37 18.06 -17.51 22.46
N LEU A 38 17.86 -16.23 22.74
CA LEU A 38 18.67 -15.50 23.70
C LEU A 38 18.01 -15.37 25.07
N GLU A 39 16.80 -15.91 25.28
CA GLU A 39 15.90 -15.58 26.39
C GLU A 39 15.55 -14.07 26.42
N MET A 40 14.27 -13.75 26.64
CA MET A 40 13.77 -12.38 26.51
C MET A 40 14.51 -11.35 27.40
N SER A 41 15.07 -11.79 28.53
CA SER A 41 15.81 -10.94 29.47
C SER A 41 17.16 -10.50 28.89
N TYR A 42 17.96 -11.41 28.35
CA TYR A 42 19.29 -11.11 27.83
C TYR A 42 19.23 -10.40 26.47
N ALA A 43 18.30 -10.78 25.59
CA ALA A 43 18.08 -10.11 24.30
C ALA A 43 17.75 -8.61 24.46
N LYS A 44 16.97 -8.28 25.50
CA LYS A 44 16.61 -6.89 25.85
C LYS A 44 17.77 -6.14 26.49
N LEU A 45 18.62 -6.86 27.25
CA LEU A 45 19.78 -6.30 27.94
C LEU A 45 20.92 -5.92 26.96
N ILE A 46 21.11 -6.70 25.89
CA ILE A 46 22.12 -6.45 24.85
C ILE A 46 21.59 -5.65 23.64
N GLY A 47 20.29 -5.30 23.63
CA GLY A 47 19.69 -4.47 22.59
C GLY A 47 19.55 -5.13 21.20
N LEU A 48 19.66 -6.46 21.09
CA LEU A 48 19.69 -7.14 19.79
C LEU A 48 18.35 -7.08 19.03
N GLY A 49 17.23 -6.91 19.74
CA GLY A 49 15.90 -6.74 19.14
C GLY A 49 15.63 -5.33 18.60
N THR A 50 16.34 -4.33 19.11
CA THR A 50 16.09 -2.91 18.79
C THR A 50 16.29 -2.59 17.30
N PRO A 51 17.33 -3.09 16.59
CA PRO A 51 17.47 -2.87 15.16
C PRO A 51 16.30 -3.45 14.34
N TYR A 52 15.80 -4.63 14.73
CA TYR A 52 14.67 -5.27 14.04
C TYR A 52 13.36 -4.52 14.29
N GLU A 53 13.13 -4.03 15.50
CA GLU A 53 11.96 -3.21 15.82
C GLU A 53 11.96 -1.89 15.02
N LEU A 54 13.11 -1.22 14.95
CA LEU A 54 13.29 -0.02 14.13
C LEU A 54 13.05 -0.31 12.65
N MET A 55 13.59 -1.41 12.13
CA MET A 55 13.38 -1.83 10.74
C MET A 55 11.91 -2.15 10.46
N ILE A 56 11.21 -2.86 11.36
CA ILE A 56 9.78 -3.14 11.25
C ILE A 56 8.98 -1.83 11.24
N HIS A 57 9.33 -0.88 12.10
CA HIS A 57 8.67 0.43 12.15
C HIS A 57 8.85 1.19 10.83
N SER A 58 10.08 1.31 10.33
CA SER A 58 10.39 1.99 9.07
C SER A 58 9.69 1.33 7.88
N LEU A 59 9.71 0.00 7.78
CA LEU A 59 9.02 -0.73 6.71
C LEU A 59 7.50 -0.52 6.73
N ARG A 60 6.89 -0.43 7.93
CA ARG A 60 5.46 -0.09 8.06
C ARG A 60 5.17 1.33 7.59
N GLN A 61 6.09 2.28 7.79
CA GLN A 61 5.94 3.64 7.29
C GLN A 61 6.00 3.68 5.76
N VAL A 62 7.01 3.05 5.16
CA VAL A 62 7.13 2.95 3.69
C VAL A 62 5.90 2.28 3.08
N LYS A 63 5.39 1.21 3.69
CA LYS A 63 4.15 0.57 3.24
C LYS A 63 2.96 1.53 3.24
N ARG A 64 2.79 2.35 4.29
CA ARG A 64 1.70 3.33 4.36
C ARG A 64 1.80 4.37 3.24
N GLU A 65 3.00 4.81 2.90
CA GLU A 65 3.24 5.74 1.78
C GLU A 65 2.87 5.08 0.44
N MET A 66 3.26 3.82 0.23
CA MET A 66 2.88 3.06 -0.97
C MET A 66 1.37 2.85 -1.09
N ASP A 67 0.68 2.52 0.02
CA ASP A 67 -0.77 2.38 0.06
C ASP A 67 -1.47 3.73 -0.29
N MET A 68 -0.90 4.85 0.14
CA MET A 68 -1.38 6.19 -0.22
C MET A 68 -1.19 6.49 -1.71
N TYR A 69 -0.03 6.16 -2.29
CA TYR A 69 0.20 6.32 -3.74
C TYR A 69 -0.75 5.46 -4.57
N LEU A 70 -1.02 4.23 -4.13
CA LEU A 70 -1.98 3.34 -4.76
C LEU A 70 -3.39 3.96 -4.78
N LYS A 71 -3.81 4.58 -3.68
CA LYS A 71 -5.09 5.30 -3.60
C LYS A 71 -5.16 6.43 -4.64
N ILE A 72 -4.13 7.28 -4.70
CA ILE A 72 -4.07 8.41 -5.63
C ILE A 72 -4.22 7.96 -7.09
N ILE A 73 -3.58 6.85 -7.46
CA ILE A 73 -3.66 6.33 -8.84
C ILE A 73 -5.04 5.80 -9.16
N ARG A 74 -5.66 5.07 -8.23
CA ARG A 74 -7.03 4.56 -8.40
C ARG A 74 -8.04 5.68 -8.53
N ASP A 75 -7.90 6.73 -7.71
CA ASP A 75 -8.75 7.92 -7.79
C ASP A 75 -8.61 8.59 -9.19
N LYS A 76 -7.38 8.72 -9.71
CA LYS A 76 -7.12 9.25 -11.06
C LYS A 76 -7.68 8.36 -12.19
N MET A 77 -7.64 7.04 -12.03
CA MET A 77 -8.24 6.12 -13.00
C MET A 77 -9.75 6.30 -13.06
N MET A 78 -10.43 6.41 -11.91
CA MET A 78 -11.88 6.67 -11.85
C MET A 78 -12.25 8.04 -12.43
N GLU A 79 -11.47 9.09 -12.16
CA GLU A 79 -11.68 10.41 -12.76
C GLU A 79 -11.59 10.39 -14.29
N ALA A 80 -10.62 9.65 -14.84
CA ALA A 80 -10.45 9.49 -16.28
C ALA A 80 -11.64 8.76 -16.93
N GLU A 81 -12.20 7.74 -16.26
CA GLU A 81 -13.39 7.03 -16.73
C GLU A 81 -14.63 7.93 -16.73
N ASN A 82 -14.84 8.72 -15.67
CA ASN A 82 -15.98 9.64 -15.57
C ASN A 82 -15.95 10.78 -16.60
N GLN A 83 -14.77 11.29 -16.95
CA GLN A 83 -14.64 12.32 -18.00
C GLN A 83 -14.94 11.78 -19.41
N SER A 84 -14.79 10.48 -19.64
CA SER A 84 -15.01 9.87 -20.95
C SER A 84 -16.49 9.62 -21.31
N SER A 85 -17.44 9.88 -20.39
CA SER A 85 -18.87 9.63 -20.60
C SER A 85 -19.78 10.86 -20.41
N PRO A 86 -19.73 11.89 -21.29
CA PRO A 86 -20.65 13.02 -21.22
C PRO A 86 -21.87 12.82 -22.14
N THR A 87 -22.77 11.87 -21.86
CA THR A 87 -24.14 11.91 -22.44
C THR A 87 -25.15 11.18 -21.58
N ARG A 88 -25.51 11.75 -20.42
CA ARG A 88 -26.80 11.44 -19.79
C ARG A 88 -27.80 12.51 -20.24
N LYS A 89 -28.44 12.28 -21.40
CA LYS A 89 -29.54 13.09 -21.92
C LYS A 89 -30.55 13.34 -20.79
N LYS A 90 -30.69 14.59 -20.35
CA LYS A 90 -31.84 15.05 -19.56
C LYS A 90 -33.10 14.83 -20.40
N ARG A 91 -33.85 13.75 -20.16
CA ARG A 91 -35.21 13.60 -20.68
C ARG A 91 -36.08 14.62 -19.94
N LYS A 92 -36.38 15.74 -20.60
CA LYS A 92 -37.46 16.68 -20.23
C LYS A 92 -38.73 15.84 -20.04
N ARG A 93 -39.22 15.73 -18.80
CA ARG A 93 -40.61 15.34 -18.56
C ARG A 93 -41.47 16.53 -19.00
N GLN A 94 -42.05 16.46 -20.19
CA GLN A 94 -43.16 17.33 -20.55
C GLN A 94 -44.33 16.97 -19.64
N LYS A 95 -44.77 17.94 -18.83
CA LYS A 95 -46.09 17.93 -18.22
C LYS A 95 -47.12 18.05 -19.34
N SER A 96 -48.04 17.10 -19.45
CA SER A 96 -49.34 17.33 -20.08
C SER A 96 -50.34 17.57 -18.95
N PHE A 97 -51.10 18.65 -19.12
CA PHE A 97 -52.29 19.01 -18.33
C PHE A 97 -53.38 17.95 -18.46
#